data_AF-A0A1G2V2I2-F1
#
_entry.id   AF-A0A1G2V2I2-F1
#
_cell.length_a   1.000
_cell.length_b   1.000
_cell.length_c   1.000
_cell.angle_alpha   90.00
_cell.angle_beta   90.00
_cell.angle_gamma   90.00
#
_symmetry.space_group_name_H-M   'P 1'
#
loop_
_entity.id
_entity.type
_entity.pdbx_description
1 polymer ?
#
loop_
_entity_poly.entity_id
_entity_poly.type
_entity_poly.pdbx_seq_one_letter_code
_entity_poly.pdbx_strand_id
1 'polypeptide(L)'
;MTQNWQYKIGFSTEEFEKIKEAISKKGLEYIKVKVEDVLKETIPLCLNAVYKNPSSMRFDAPNAFSCSSLISYLYTQAGVWMPSLSIDKYVYGTPITKEELKFGDLVFSNTGIGKIRFETVEYLPGTKVPEGVDHVVFYLGNDEILHATKRYGGVVKEYLKNLENISKIVGFRRVANIDEERFVVIVPNGREDLRKSENLIKEIIQ
;
A
#
# COMPACT_ATOMS: atom_id res chain seq x y z
N MET A 1 -14.73 -16.81 -12.76
CA MET A 1 -15.43 -15.51 -12.60
C MET A 1 -14.39 -14.51 -12.15
N THR A 2 -13.95 -13.59 -13.02
CA THR A 2 -13.02 -12.53 -12.65
C THR A 2 -13.71 -11.65 -11.61
N GLN A 3 -13.22 -11.67 -10.38
CA GLN A 3 -13.64 -10.70 -9.38
C GLN A 3 -13.26 -9.33 -9.94
N ASN A 4 -14.24 -8.52 -10.30
CA ASN A 4 -13.97 -7.20 -10.85
C ASN A 4 -13.34 -6.35 -9.75
N TRP A 5 -12.06 -6.01 -9.90
CA TRP A 5 -11.39 -5.10 -8.99
C TRP A 5 -12.10 -3.74 -8.98
N GLN A 6 -12.57 -3.34 -7.79
CA GLN A 6 -13.10 -2.01 -7.52
C GLN A 6 -12.04 -1.19 -6.81
N TYR A 7 -11.78 0.01 -7.31
CA TYR A 7 -10.95 0.96 -6.57
C TYR A 7 -11.69 1.41 -5.31
N LYS A 8 -10.92 1.53 -4.24
CA LYS A 8 -11.38 2.00 -2.94
C LYS A 8 -10.68 3.33 -2.67
N ILE A 9 -11.46 4.40 -2.54
CA ILE A 9 -10.92 5.73 -2.26
C ILE A 9 -11.32 6.09 -0.84
N GLY A 10 -10.33 6.21 0.04
CA GLY A 10 -10.59 6.56 1.43
C GLY A 10 -10.37 8.04 1.72
N PHE A 11 -11.26 8.58 2.54
CA PHE A 11 -11.24 9.93 3.05
C PHE A 11 -11.11 9.90 4.57
N SER A 12 -10.35 10.83 5.14
CA SER A 12 -10.44 11.11 6.57
C SER A 12 -11.86 11.55 6.94
N THR A 13 -12.19 11.52 8.23
CA THR A 13 -13.51 11.97 8.70
C THR A 13 -13.79 13.43 8.31
N GLU A 14 -12.79 14.31 8.43
CA GLU A 14 -12.94 15.73 8.09
C GLU A 14 -13.16 15.94 6.58
N GLU A 15 -12.40 15.23 5.74
CA GLU A 15 -12.57 15.29 4.28
C GLU A 15 -13.93 14.74 3.86
N PHE A 16 -14.35 13.63 4.46
CA PHE A 16 -15.60 12.97 4.10
C PHE A 16 -16.82 13.85 4.38
N GLU A 17 -16.89 14.51 5.54
CA GLU A 17 -18.01 15.39 5.86
C GLU A 17 -18.17 16.56 4.86
N LYS A 18 -17.06 17.03 4.25
CA LYS A 18 -17.10 18.06 3.20
C LYS A 18 -17.71 17.58 1.89
N ILE A 19 -17.72 16.26 1.61
CA ILE A 19 -18.13 15.69 0.32
C ILE A 19 -19.30 14.70 0.41
N LYS A 20 -19.76 14.38 1.62
CA LYS A 20 -20.79 13.36 1.90
C LYS A 20 -22.09 13.59 1.14
N GLU A 21 -22.54 14.84 1.04
CA GLU A 21 -23.75 15.16 0.26
C GLU A 21 -23.56 14.87 -1.23
N ALA A 22 -22.39 15.21 -1.79
CA ALA A 22 -22.07 14.97 -3.19
C ALA A 22 -21.95 13.47 -3.49
N ILE A 23 -21.29 12.70 -2.60
CA ILE A 23 -21.23 11.24 -2.67
C ILE A 23 -22.64 10.64 -2.70
N SER A 24 -23.52 11.10 -1.80
CA SER A 24 -24.90 10.61 -1.70
C SER A 24 -25.72 10.94 -2.96
N LYS A 25 -25.59 12.18 -3.49
CA LYS A 25 -26.27 12.61 -4.74
C LYS A 25 -25.85 11.80 -5.95
N LYS A 26 -24.58 11.37 -6.02
CA LYS A 26 -24.06 10.53 -7.11
C LYS A 26 -24.35 9.03 -6.90
N GLY A 27 -25.01 8.65 -5.80
CA GLY A 27 -25.35 7.26 -5.51
C GLY A 27 -24.15 6.36 -5.26
N LEU A 28 -23.02 6.93 -4.79
CA LEU A 28 -21.82 6.17 -4.51
C LEU A 28 -21.89 5.52 -3.13
N GLU A 29 -21.61 4.23 -3.09
CA GLU A 29 -21.54 3.47 -1.84
C GLU A 29 -20.25 3.79 -1.07
N TYR A 30 -20.35 3.83 0.25
CA TYR A 30 -19.19 3.99 1.13
C TYR A 30 -19.35 3.19 2.41
N ILE A 31 -18.22 2.86 3.02
CA ILE A 31 -18.14 2.17 4.31
C ILE A 31 -17.20 2.92 5.24
N LYS A 32 -17.53 2.97 6.54
CA LYS A 32 -16.61 3.48 7.57
C LYS A 32 -15.76 2.31 8.07
N VAL A 33 -14.44 2.48 8.12
CA VAL A 33 -13.50 1.43 8.52
C VAL A 33 -12.42 1.98 9.44
N LYS A 34 -11.90 1.16 10.34
CA LYS A 34 -10.61 1.41 11.02
C LYS A 34 -9.50 0.80 10.17
N VAL A 35 -8.42 1.55 9.93
CA VAL A 35 -7.31 1.08 9.07
C VAL A 35 -6.72 -0.23 9.57
N GLU A 36 -6.46 -0.34 10.87
CA GLU A 36 -5.91 -1.54 11.49
C GLU A 36 -6.76 -2.80 11.25
N ASP A 37 -8.09 -2.69 11.39
CA ASP A 37 -9.00 -3.84 11.26
C ASP A 37 -9.00 -4.38 9.83
N VAL A 38 -9.08 -3.49 8.85
CA VAL A 38 -9.03 -3.89 7.43
C VAL A 38 -7.70 -4.52 7.08
N LEU A 39 -6.58 -4.01 7.61
CA LEU A 39 -5.26 -4.63 7.41
C LEU A 39 -5.23 -6.05 7.99
N LYS A 40 -5.72 -6.24 9.22
CA LYS A 40 -5.78 -7.56 9.87
C LYS A 40 -6.66 -8.56 9.11
N GLU A 41 -7.77 -8.12 8.54
CA GLU A 41 -8.67 -8.94 7.72
C GLU A 41 -8.06 -9.26 6.34
N THR A 42 -7.35 -8.30 5.74
CA THR A 42 -6.82 -8.45 4.36
C THR A 42 -5.56 -9.30 4.31
N ILE A 43 -4.67 -9.18 5.30
CA ILE A 43 -3.37 -9.89 5.31
C ILE A 43 -3.52 -11.42 5.11
N PRO A 44 -4.40 -12.13 5.83
CA PRO A 44 -4.59 -13.57 5.65
C PRO A 44 -5.02 -13.95 4.23
N LEU A 45 -5.80 -13.10 3.56
CA LEU A 45 -6.30 -13.34 2.19
C LEU A 45 -5.18 -13.24 1.15
N CYS A 46 -4.09 -12.54 1.47
CA CYS A 46 -2.95 -12.40 0.57
C CYS A 46 -1.89 -13.49 0.75
N LEU A 47 -1.94 -14.28 1.83
CA LEU A 47 -0.95 -15.34 2.06
C LEU A 47 -0.96 -16.37 0.93
N ASN A 48 0.22 -16.83 0.53
CA ASN A 48 0.44 -17.77 -0.58
C ASN A 48 0.06 -17.25 -1.98
N ALA A 49 -0.34 -15.99 -2.11
CA ALA A 49 -0.45 -15.35 -3.42
C ALA A 49 0.90 -15.41 -4.16
N VAL A 50 0.88 -15.63 -5.46
CA VAL A 50 2.07 -15.86 -6.29
C VAL A 50 2.90 -14.59 -6.42
N TYR A 51 4.22 -14.72 -6.38
CA TYR A 51 5.10 -13.60 -6.68
C TYR A 51 5.06 -13.28 -8.18
N LYS A 52 4.76 -12.03 -8.52
CA LYS A 52 4.74 -11.52 -9.89
C LYS A 52 5.27 -10.10 -9.94
N ASN A 53 6.26 -9.83 -10.79
CA ASN A 53 6.81 -8.49 -10.99
C ASN A 53 7.13 -8.27 -12.49
N PRO A 54 6.46 -7.34 -13.18
CA PRO A 54 5.44 -6.41 -12.67
C PRO A 54 4.10 -7.10 -12.35
N SER A 55 3.36 -6.54 -11.41
CA SER A 55 1.99 -6.96 -11.07
C SER A 55 1.02 -5.78 -11.16
N SER A 56 -0.25 -6.08 -11.41
CA SER A 56 -1.36 -5.12 -11.44
C SER A 56 -2.41 -5.49 -10.41
N MET A 57 -2.73 -4.60 -9.46
CA MET A 57 -3.80 -4.86 -8.49
C MET A 57 -5.15 -5.17 -9.17
N ARG A 58 -5.40 -4.61 -10.35
CA ARG A 58 -6.65 -4.82 -11.08
C ARG A 58 -6.83 -6.25 -11.60
N PHE A 59 -5.73 -6.85 -12.05
CA PHE A 59 -5.78 -8.13 -12.77
C PHE A 59 -5.21 -9.28 -11.95
N ASP A 60 -4.27 -8.99 -11.07
CA ASP A 60 -3.49 -10.00 -10.34
C ASP A 60 -3.97 -10.15 -8.90
N ALA A 61 -4.44 -9.10 -8.24
CA ALA A 61 -4.86 -9.20 -6.85
C ALA A 61 -6.24 -9.89 -6.73
N PRO A 62 -6.47 -10.67 -5.65
CA PRO A 62 -5.57 -10.96 -4.54
C PRO A 62 -4.58 -12.13 -4.79
N ASN A 63 -4.51 -12.67 -6.01
CA ASN A 63 -3.83 -13.93 -6.29
C ASN A 63 -2.33 -13.80 -6.62
N ALA A 64 -1.85 -12.63 -7.02
CA ALA A 64 -0.44 -12.41 -7.30
C ALA A 64 0.02 -10.96 -7.03
N PHE A 65 1.25 -10.83 -6.53
CA PHE A 65 1.82 -9.55 -6.10
C PHE A 65 3.33 -9.45 -6.35
N SER A 66 3.79 -8.23 -6.64
CA SER A 66 5.14 -7.75 -6.34
C SER A 66 5.16 -7.18 -4.92
N CYS A 67 6.36 -7.01 -4.35
CA CYS A 67 6.53 -6.43 -3.01
C CYS A 67 5.78 -5.10 -2.84
N SER A 68 5.96 -4.18 -3.79
CA SER A 68 5.32 -2.86 -3.74
C SER A 68 3.81 -2.91 -3.96
N SER A 69 3.31 -3.80 -4.84
CA SER A 69 1.88 -3.93 -5.10
C SER A 69 1.11 -4.57 -3.95
N LEU A 70 1.76 -5.47 -3.17
CA LEU A 70 1.16 -6.04 -1.96
C LEU A 70 0.85 -4.92 -0.97
N ILE A 71 1.83 -4.04 -0.72
CA ILE A 71 1.64 -2.89 0.17
C ILE A 71 0.51 -1.98 -0.34
N SER A 72 0.54 -1.62 -1.64
CA SER A 72 -0.52 -0.81 -2.23
C SER A 72 -1.90 -1.46 -2.07
N TYR A 73 -2.01 -2.77 -2.25
CA TYR A 73 -3.28 -3.49 -2.13
C TYR A 73 -3.81 -3.44 -0.70
N LEU A 74 -2.98 -3.81 0.29
CA LEU A 74 -3.35 -3.81 1.71
C LEU A 74 -3.89 -2.44 2.16
N TYR A 75 -3.17 -1.38 1.84
CA TYR A 75 -3.56 -0.03 2.23
C TYR A 75 -4.73 0.52 1.42
N THR A 76 -4.85 0.17 0.14
CA THR A 76 -6.02 0.55 -0.67
C THR A 76 -7.29 -0.09 -0.13
N GLN A 77 -7.24 -1.33 0.38
CA GLN A 77 -8.41 -1.93 1.04
C GLN A 77 -8.88 -1.08 2.24
N ALA A 78 -7.94 -0.51 2.98
CA ALA A 78 -8.18 0.38 4.12
C ALA A 78 -8.42 1.86 3.73
N GLY A 79 -8.50 2.19 2.44
CA GLY A 79 -8.71 3.55 1.96
C GLY A 79 -7.50 4.48 2.11
N VAL A 80 -6.30 3.94 2.20
CA VAL A 80 -5.05 4.71 2.23
C VAL A 80 -4.38 4.63 0.88
N TRP A 81 -4.26 5.77 0.21
CA TRP A 81 -3.55 5.88 -1.05
C TRP A 81 -2.05 6.07 -0.82
N MET A 82 -1.23 5.53 -1.72
CA MET A 82 0.22 5.78 -1.76
C MET A 82 0.79 5.57 -3.17
N PRO A 83 1.98 6.11 -3.47
CA PRO A 83 2.67 5.88 -4.74
C PRO A 83 2.91 4.39 -5.02
N SER A 84 3.08 4.00 -6.28
CA SER A 84 3.09 2.59 -6.71
C SER A 84 4.45 1.91 -6.55
N LEU A 85 5.55 2.64 -6.55
CA LEU A 85 6.91 2.09 -6.48
C LEU A 85 7.46 2.12 -5.04
N SER A 86 8.34 1.17 -4.71
CA SER A 86 8.95 1.08 -3.38
C SER A 86 9.79 2.31 -3.03
N ILE A 87 10.56 2.83 -3.97
CA ILE A 87 11.36 4.05 -3.79
C ILE A 87 10.48 5.28 -3.51
N ASP A 88 9.36 5.40 -4.22
CA ASP A 88 8.40 6.50 -4.03
C ASP A 88 7.67 6.37 -2.69
N LYS A 89 7.28 5.15 -2.29
CA LYS A 89 6.74 4.88 -0.94
C LYS A 89 7.73 5.23 0.17
N TYR A 90 9.02 4.97 -0.05
CA TYR A 90 10.07 5.30 0.92
C TYR A 90 10.14 6.80 1.19
N VAL A 91 10.11 7.61 0.13
CA VAL A 91 10.13 9.08 0.24
C VAL A 91 8.79 9.63 0.73
N TYR A 92 7.68 9.00 0.37
CA TYR A 92 6.34 9.38 0.82
C TYR A 92 6.12 9.18 2.32
N GLY A 93 6.64 8.08 2.88
CA GLY A 93 6.42 7.75 4.29
C GLY A 93 7.22 8.61 5.27
N THR A 94 6.67 8.80 6.46
CA THR A 94 7.35 9.48 7.56
C THR A 94 8.49 8.60 8.10
N PRO A 95 9.74 9.09 8.15
CA PRO A 95 10.85 8.32 8.72
C PRO A 95 10.63 8.04 10.21
N ILE A 96 10.99 6.83 10.62
CA ILE A 96 10.98 6.35 12.00
C ILE A 96 12.25 5.55 12.26
N THR A 97 12.59 5.31 13.53
CA THR A 97 13.67 4.38 13.92
C THR A 97 13.16 2.93 13.99
N LYS A 98 14.09 1.98 14.14
CA LYS A 98 13.74 0.56 14.28
C LYS A 98 12.94 0.31 15.56
N GLU A 99 13.27 1.02 16.63
CA GLU A 99 12.65 0.89 17.96
C GLU A 99 11.22 1.43 17.97
N GLU A 100 10.88 2.30 17.02
CA GLU A 100 9.54 2.86 16.84
C GLU A 100 8.60 1.98 16.01
N LEU A 101 9.09 0.86 15.47
CA LEU A 101 8.33 -0.04 14.61
C LEU A 101 7.07 -0.56 15.31
N LYS A 102 5.96 -0.42 14.61
CA LYS A 102 4.63 -0.91 15.00
C LYS A 102 3.97 -1.58 13.80
N PHE A 103 2.93 -2.37 14.07
CA PHE A 103 2.11 -2.98 13.03
C PHE A 103 1.72 -1.95 11.96
N GLY A 104 1.94 -2.26 10.68
CA GLY A 104 1.70 -1.33 9.58
C GLY A 104 2.91 -0.52 9.14
N ASP A 105 3.97 -0.43 9.92
CA ASP A 105 5.16 0.26 9.44
C ASP A 105 5.84 -0.54 8.31
N LEU A 106 6.54 0.17 7.42
CA LEU A 106 7.19 -0.41 6.26
C LEU A 106 8.70 -0.41 6.46
N VAL A 107 9.34 -1.52 6.09
CA VAL A 107 10.81 -1.62 6.07
C VAL A 107 11.28 -1.69 4.63
N PHE A 108 12.22 -0.81 4.28
CA PHE A 108 12.77 -0.70 2.94
C PHE A 108 14.20 -1.21 2.91
N SER A 109 14.54 -1.92 1.84
CA SER A 109 15.86 -2.50 1.68
C SER A 109 16.35 -2.42 0.24
N ASN A 110 17.67 -2.56 0.13
CA ASN A 110 18.38 -2.85 -1.10
C ASN A 110 18.87 -4.30 -1.04
N THR A 111 18.25 -5.17 -1.83
CA THR A 111 18.59 -6.60 -1.88
C THR A 111 19.71 -6.91 -2.87
N GLY A 112 20.07 -5.97 -3.74
CA GLY A 112 21.09 -6.18 -4.78
C GLY A 112 20.63 -7.03 -5.97
N ILE A 113 19.40 -7.54 -5.98
CA ILE A 113 18.91 -8.52 -6.98
C ILE A 113 17.84 -7.91 -7.89
N GLY A 114 17.04 -6.96 -7.39
CA GLY A 114 15.93 -6.35 -8.12
C GLY A 114 16.35 -5.18 -9.00
N LYS A 115 15.35 -4.49 -9.56
CA LYS A 115 15.56 -3.18 -10.17
C LYS A 115 15.71 -2.13 -9.07
N ILE A 116 16.96 -1.89 -8.67
CA ILE A 116 17.33 -0.85 -7.70
C ILE A 116 17.07 0.52 -8.32
N ARG A 117 16.31 1.35 -7.59
CA ARG A 117 16.10 2.76 -7.95
C ARG A 117 16.79 3.66 -6.94
N PHE A 118 17.53 4.62 -7.45
CA PHE A 118 18.25 5.64 -6.67
C PHE A 118 17.54 6.99 -6.69
N GLU A 119 16.41 7.08 -7.38
CA GLU A 119 15.59 8.27 -7.47
C GLU A 119 14.11 7.92 -7.62
N THR A 120 13.25 8.76 -7.06
CA THR A 120 11.80 8.67 -7.18
C THR A 120 11.33 8.99 -8.60
N VAL A 121 10.18 8.42 -8.97
CA VAL A 121 9.61 8.52 -10.33
C VAL A 121 8.22 9.15 -10.32
N GLU A 122 7.39 8.81 -9.33
CA GLU A 122 5.99 9.21 -9.24
C GLU A 122 5.76 10.30 -8.19
N TYR A 123 6.44 10.21 -7.05
CA TYR A 123 6.29 11.11 -5.91
C TYR A 123 7.55 11.94 -5.73
N LEU A 124 7.42 13.27 -5.87
CA LEU A 124 8.54 14.22 -5.89
C LEU A 124 9.67 13.75 -6.83
N PRO A 125 9.42 13.60 -8.14
CA PRO A 125 10.33 12.94 -9.08
C PRO A 125 11.75 13.49 -9.04
N GLY A 126 12.75 12.60 -9.12
CA GLY A 126 14.17 12.97 -9.07
C GLY A 126 14.74 13.13 -7.66
N THR A 127 13.94 12.92 -6.61
CA THR A 127 14.44 12.90 -5.23
C THR A 127 15.41 11.74 -5.06
N LYS A 128 16.67 12.05 -4.70
CA LYS A 128 17.75 11.07 -4.61
C LYS A 128 17.67 10.25 -3.32
N VAL A 129 17.91 8.95 -3.43
CA VAL A 129 18.11 8.01 -2.33
C VAL A 129 19.40 7.24 -2.61
N PRO A 130 20.57 7.72 -2.12
CA PRO A 130 21.88 7.17 -2.46
C PRO A 130 22.05 5.68 -2.17
N GLU A 131 21.37 5.15 -1.16
CA GLU A 131 21.40 3.75 -0.79
C GLU A 131 20.69 2.84 -1.80
N GLY A 132 19.77 3.42 -2.60
CA GLY A 132 18.92 2.71 -3.54
C GLY A 132 17.86 1.84 -2.85
N VAL A 133 16.67 1.71 -3.45
CA VAL A 133 15.59 0.84 -2.95
C VAL A 133 15.13 -0.09 -4.06
N ASP A 134 15.02 -1.38 -3.76
CA ASP A 134 14.41 -2.38 -4.65
C ASP A 134 13.34 -3.24 -3.97
N HIS A 135 13.24 -3.22 -2.63
CA HIS A 135 12.32 -4.05 -1.89
C HIS A 135 11.67 -3.32 -0.72
N VAL A 136 10.44 -3.72 -0.39
CA VAL A 136 9.63 -3.20 0.72
C VAL A 136 8.88 -4.34 1.37
N VAL A 137 8.80 -4.31 2.70
CA VAL A 137 8.08 -5.30 3.51
C VAL A 137 7.17 -4.58 4.50
N PHE A 138 6.09 -5.25 4.89
CA PHE A 138 5.14 -4.78 5.91
C PHE A 138 5.52 -5.36 7.27
N TYR A 139 5.65 -4.53 8.30
CA TYR A 139 5.94 -4.99 9.66
C TYR A 139 4.66 -5.44 10.37
N LEU A 140 4.66 -6.68 10.86
CA LEU A 140 3.51 -7.30 11.54
C LEU A 140 3.54 -7.10 13.07
N GLY A 141 4.65 -6.59 13.62
CA GLY A 141 4.92 -6.66 15.06
C GLY A 141 5.74 -7.89 15.43
N ASN A 142 6.30 -7.90 16.64
CA ASN A 142 7.08 -9.03 17.19
C ASN A 142 8.21 -9.51 16.27
N ASP A 143 8.89 -8.58 15.60
CA ASP A 143 9.94 -8.86 14.61
C ASP A 143 9.49 -9.71 13.41
N GLU A 144 8.20 -9.83 13.16
CA GLU A 144 7.66 -10.48 11.96
C GLU A 144 7.38 -9.47 10.85
N ILE A 145 7.59 -9.90 9.61
CA ILE A 145 7.31 -9.14 8.41
C ILE A 145 6.47 -9.97 7.44
N LEU A 146 5.69 -9.27 6.61
CA LEU A 146 4.96 -9.81 5.47
C LEU A 146 5.50 -9.20 4.19
N HIS A 147 5.78 -10.02 3.17
CA HIS A 147 6.17 -9.50 1.87
C HIS A 147 5.86 -10.47 0.72
N ALA A 148 5.84 -9.95 -0.51
CA ALA A 148 5.87 -10.77 -1.71
C ALA A 148 7.32 -10.84 -2.21
N THR A 149 7.88 -12.04 -2.33
CA THR A 149 9.30 -12.21 -2.68
C THR A 149 9.53 -13.28 -3.73
N LYS A 150 10.47 -13.02 -4.64
CA LYS A 150 10.95 -14.00 -5.62
C LYS A 150 11.59 -15.22 -4.94
N ARG A 151 12.22 -15.03 -3.77
CA ARG A 151 12.94 -16.09 -3.03
C ARG A 151 12.04 -17.29 -2.71
N TYR A 152 10.80 -17.02 -2.32
CA TYR A 152 9.81 -18.04 -1.97
C TYR A 152 8.69 -18.17 -3.01
N GLY A 153 8.77 -17.40 -4.11
CA GLY A 153 7.78 -17.44 -5.18
C GLY A 153 6.38 -16.94 -4.78
N GLY A 154 6.23 -16.25 -3.65
CA GLY A 154 4.92 -15.84 -3.15
C GLY A 154 4.95 -14.83 -2.01
N VAL A 155 3.76 -14.57 -1.47
CA VAL A 155 3.53 -13.79 -0.25
C VAL A 155 3.74 -14.67 0.97
N VAL A 156 4.72 -14.32 1.81
CA VAL A 156 5.10 -15.09 2.99
C VAL A 156 5.27 -14.18 4.21
N LYS A 157 5.23 -14.80 5.39
CA LYS A 157 5.70 -14.21 6.64
C LYS A 157 7.10 -14.72 6.95
N GLU A 158 7.97 -13.87 7.45
CA GLU A 158 9.27 -14.25 7.99
C GLU A 158 9.71 -13.29 9.10
N TYR A 159 10.82 -13.59 9.77
CA TYR A 159 11.41 -12.66 10.73
C TYR A 159 12.18 -11.54 10.02
N LEU A 160 12.07 -10.31 10.52
CA LEU A 160 12.80 -9.14 10.05
C LEU A 160 14.31 -9.40 9.96
N LYS A 161 14.88 -10.11 10.95
CA LYS A 161 16.29 -10.48 10.97
C LYS A 161 16.73 -11.25 9.72
N ASN A 162 15.85 -12.06 9.12
CA ASN A 162 16.18 -12.77 7.88
C ASN A 162 16.44 -11.82 6.72
N LEU A 163 15.64 -10.74 6.63
CA LEU A 163 15.85 -9.67 5.66
C LEU A 163 17.13 -8.89 5.95
N GLU A 164 17.39 -8.57 7.22
CA GLU A 164 18.61 -7.86 7.66
C GLU A 164 19.90 -8.62 7.34
N ASN A 165 19.85 -9.96 7.37
CA ASN A 165 21.00 -10.80 7.07
C ASN A 165 21.34 -10.88 5.57
N ILE A 166 20.39 -10.59 4.68
CA ILE A 166 20.54 -10.81 3.23
C ILE A 166 20.46 -9.52 2.40
N SER A 167 20.17 -8.39 3.03
CA SER A 167 19.95 -7.12 2.35
C SER A 167 20.44 -5.95 3.20
N LYS A 168 20.74 -4.84 2.54
CA LYS A 168 21.00 -3.58 3.24
C LYS A 168 19.67 -2.92 3.58
N ILE A 169 19.37 -2.76 4.87
CA ILE A 169 18.24 -1.94 5.30
C ILE A 169 18.53 -0.48 4.94
N VAL A 170 17.59 0.12 4.22
CA VAL A 170 17.65 1.52 3.78
C VAL A 170 16.97 2.41 4.82
N GLY A 171 15.84 1.95 5.36
CA GLY A 171 15.18 2.64 6.46
C GLY A 171 13.77 2.14 6.72
N PHE A 172 13.15 2.74 7.74
CA PHE A 172 11.83 2.41 8.23
C PHE A 172 10.89 3.60 8.02
N ARG A 173 9.64 3.34 7.60
CA ARG A 173 8.67 4.42 7.34
C ARG A 173 7.29 4.07 7.86
N ARG A 174 6.61 5.08 8.41
CA ARG A 174 5.18 5.04 8.69
C ARG A 174 4.41 5.71 7.56
N VAL A 175 3.44 5.02 6.98
CA VAL A 175 2.66 5.52 5.81
C VAL A 175 1.22 5.87 6.15
N ALA A 176 0.71 5.44 7.30
CA ALA A 176 -0.64 5.74 7.77
C ALA A 176 -0.70 5.70 9.29
N ASN A 177 -1.66 6.42 9.86
CA ASN A 177 -2.10 6.17 11.22
C ASN A 177 -3.08 4.99 11.21
N ILE A 178 -2.68 3.84 11.74
CA ILE A 178 -3.52 2.63 11.73
C ILE A 178 -4.75 2.75 12.65
N ASP A 179 -4.71 3.66 13.61
CA ASP A 179 -5.83 3.93 14.52
C ASP A 179 -6.88 4.87 13.92
N GLU A 180 -6.61 5.44 12.75
CA GLU A 180 -7.53 6.34 12.07
C GLU A 180 -8.75 5.58 11.54
N GLU A 181 -9.92 6.21 11.70
CA GLU A 181 -11.14 5.83 10.97
C GLU A 181 -11.22 6.57 9.64
N ARG A 182 -11.52 5.83 8.57
CA ARG A 182 -11.65 6.36 7.21
C ARG A 182 -13.00 5.98 6.61
N PHE A 183 -13.50 6.83 5.73
CA PHE A 183 -14.65 6.52 4.89
C PHE A 183 -14.16 6.08 3.51
N VAL A 184 -14.39 4.82 3.18
CA VAL A 184 -13.96 4.20 1.93
C VAL A 184 -15.11 4.20 0.95
N VAL A 185 -15.00 5.01 -0.09
CA VAL A 185 -15.93 5.04 -1.22
C VAL A 185 -15.58 3.91 -2.19
N ILE A 186 -16.58 3.11 -2.54
CA ILE A 186 -16.45 2.01 -3.48
C ILE A 186 -16.69 2.56 -4.88
N VAL A 187 -15.64 2.57 -5.70
CA VAL A 187 -15.72 3.08 -7.07
C VAL A 187 -16.30 2.00 -7.99
N PRO A 188 -17.27 2.36 -8.86
CA PRO A 188 -17.79 1.43 -9.86
C PRO A 188 -16.70 0.83 -10.75
N ASN A 189 -16.93 -0.41 -11.19
CA ASN A 189 -15.99 -1.13 -12.04
C ASN A 189 -15.67 -0.36 -13.33
N GLY A 190 -14.42 -0.41 -13.76
CA GLY A 190 -13.97 0.20 -15.02
C GLY A 190 -13.66 1.71 -14.97
N ARG A 191 -13.86 2.37 -13.82
CA ARG A 191 -13.52 3.79 -13.63
C ARG A 191 -12.04 3.98 -13.31
N GLU A 192 -11.20 3.85 -14.33
CA GLU A 192 -9.75 4.00 -14.21
C GLU A 192 -9.28 5.43 -13.95
N ASP A 193 -10.13 6.39 -14.27
CA ASP A 193 -9.95 7.81 -13.99
C ASP A 193 -10.10 8.11 -12.50
N LEU A 194 -10.79 7.26 -11.74
CA LEU A 194 -11.06 7.41 -10.31
C LEU A 194 -10.16 6.52 -9.45
N ARG A 195 -8.85 6.77 -9.51
CA ARG A 195 -7.85 6.06 -8.68
C ARG A 195 -7.34 6.86 -7.48
N LYS A 196 -7.63 8.16 -7.46
CA LYS A 196 -7.20 9.08 -6.40
C LYS A 196 -8.36 9.92 -5.93
N SER A 197 -8.29 10.37 -4.68
CA SER A 197 -9.32 11.21 -4.06
C SER A 197 -9.55 12.49 -4.85
N GLU A 198 -8.51 13.13 -5.40
CA GLU A 198 -8.66 14.40 -6.12
C GLU A 198 -9.49 14.24 -7.38
N ASN A 199 -9.41 13.09 -8.06
CA ASN A 199 -10.20 12.83 -9.25
C ASN A 199 -11.67 12.58 -8.90
N LEU A 200 -11.94 11.84 -7.81
CA LEU A 200 -13.30 11.64 -7.34
C LEU A 200 -13.94 12.95 -6.88
N ILE A 201 -13.20 13.75 -6.10
CA ILE A 201 -13.66 15.07 -5.64
C ILE A 201 -14.04 15.96 -6.83
N LYS A 202 -13.20 16.01 -7.87
CA LYS A 202 -13.48 16.80 -9.09
C LYS A 202 -14.76 16.37 -9.80
N GLU A 203 -15.10 15.09 -9.78
CA GLU A 203 -16.30 14.58 -10.44
C GLU A 203 -17.57 14.80 -9.63
N ILE A 204 -17.51 14.62 -8.31
CA ILE A 204 -18.70 14.70 -7.47
C ILE A 204 -19.15 16.15 -7.21
N ILE A 205 -18.22 17.11 -7.30
CA ILE A 205 -18.51 18.55 -7.11
C ILE A 205 -19.08 19.20 -8.38
N GLN A 206 -18.98 18.55 -9.55
CA GLN A 206 -19.65 18.97 -10.79
C GLN A 206 -21.12 18.55 -10.82
#